data_AF-A0AAD9IVU3-F1
#
_entry.id   AF-A0AAD9IVU3-F1
#
_cell.length_a   1.000
_cell.length_b   1.000
_cell.length_c   1.000
_cell.angle_alpha   90.00
_cell.angle_beta   90.00
_cell.angle_gamma   90.00
#
_symmetry.space_group_name_H-M   'P 1'
#
loop_
_entity.id
_entity.type
_entity.pdbx_description
1 polymer ?
#
loop_
_entity_poly.entity_id
_entity_poly.type
_entity_poly.pdbx_seq_one_letter_code
_entity_poly.pdbx_strand_id
1 'polypeptide(L)'
;MTYYLGTGVCVANKTGVSWYEGDLFCKGLYPGAHLFDIKSEEEQLACLPLFDSFPELWTSAKRPVGGDREEFYWINSGERVTYTNWGPKEPRPGTSRSNCVRLKKATRYTWDDHNCMDNRVTALCEW
;
A
#
# COMPACT_ATOMS: atom_id res chain seq x y z
N MET A 1 -16.02 -7.64 -14.44
CA MET A 1 -15.17 -6.55 -14.97
C MET A 1 -15.64 -5.31 -14.24
N THR A 2 -14.93 -4.93 -13.18
CA THR A 2 -15.42 -3.90 -12.24
C THR A 2 -14.58 -2.66 -12.46
N TYR A 3 -15.20 -1.62 -12.99
CA TYR A 3 -14.61 -0.30 -13.21
C TYR A 3 -14.93 0.58 -12.01
N TYR A 4 -13.94 1.30 -11.49
CA TYR A 4 -14.16 2.41 -10.57
C TYR A 4 -13.60 3.70 -11.19
N LEU A 5 -14.31 4.79 -10.95
CA LEU A 5 -14.09 6.10 -11.54
C LEU A 5 -12.71 6.64 -11.12
N GLY A 6 -11.71 6.53 -12.00
CA GLY A 6 -10.56 7.45 -12.02
C GLY A 6 -9.17 6.93 -11.67
N THR A 7 -8.96 5.71 -11.15
CA THR A 7 -7.60 5.30 -10.72
C THR A 7 -7.11 3.89 -11.11
N GLY A 8 -7.95 2.98 -11.59
CA GLY A 8 -7.47 1.69 -12.11
C GLY A 8 -8.12 0.47 -11.47
N VAL A 9 -7.70 -0.72 -11.89
CA VAL A 9 -8.21 -2.00 -11.37
C VAL A 9 -7.25 -2.54 -10.31
N CYS A 10 -7.71 -2.68 -9.07
CA CYS A 10 -6.96 -3.37 -8.03
C CYS A 10 -6.95 -4.89 -8.24
N VAL A 11 -5.81 -5.56 -8.04
CA VAL A 11 -5.71 -7.02 -7.92
C VAL A 11 -4.66 -7.39 -6.88
N ALA A 12 -5.07 -8.19 -5.90
CA ALA A 12 -4.13 -8.88 -5.02
C ALA A 12 -3.53 -10.08 -5.76
N ASN A 13 -2.20 -10.10 -5.95
CA ASN A 13 -1.63 -10.94 -7.00
C ASN A 13 -0.37 -11.73 -6.58
N LYS A 14 0.27 -11.41 -5.45
CA LYS A 14 1.35 -12.26 -4.90
C LYS A 14 1.42 -12.21 -3.38
N THR A 15 1.44 -13.36 -2.73
CA THR A 15 1.51 -13.46 -1.25
C THR A 15 2.96 -13.68 -0.78
N GLY A 16 3.25 -13.32 0.47
CA GLY A 16 4.53 -13.63 1.11
C GLY A 16 5.72 -12.90 0.48
N VAL A 17 5.60 -11.59 0.29
CA VAL A 17 6.63 -10.77 -0.35
C VAL A 17 7.01 -9.57 0.50
N SER A 18 8.28 -9.18 0.42
CA SER A 18 8.72 -7.85 0.85
C SER A 18 8.08 -6.77 0.00
N TRP A 19 8.11 -5.53 0.48
CA TRP A 19 7.59 -4.40 -0.28
C TRP A 19 8.29 -4.26 -1.64
N TYR A 20 9.61 -4.47 -1.66
CA TYR A 20 10.42 -4.41 -2.88
C TYR A 20 10.06 -5.49 -3.89
N GLU A 21 9.87 -6.73 -3.42
CA GLU A 21 9.42 -7.83 -4.28
C GLU A 21 8.00 -7.63 -4.79
N GLY A 22 7.12 -7.03 -3.98
CA GLY A 22 5.76 -6.66 -4.38
C GLY A 22 5.73 -5.58 -5.46
N ASP A 23 6.51 -4.52 -5.29
CA ASP A 23 6.65 -3.44 -6.28
C ASP A 23 7.19 -3.94 -7.62
N LEU A 24 8.27 -4.73 -7.59
CA LEU A 24 8.83 -5.36 -8.79
C LEU A 24 7.82 -6.30 -9.46
N PHE A 25 7.06 -7.05 -8.66
CA PHE A 25 6.06 -7.95 -9.18
C PHE A 25 4.93 -7.18 -9.88
N CYS A 26 4.35 -6.15 -9.26
CA CYS A 26 3.29 -5.37 -9.88
C CYS A 26 3.73 -4.71 -11.19
N LYS A 27 4.93 -4.14 -11.21
CA LYS A 27 5.55 -3.56 -12.43
C LYS A 27 5.76 -4.57 -13.56
N GLY A 28 5.84 -5.85 -13.25
CA GLY A 28 6.00 -6.93 -14.23
C GLY A 28 4.70 -7.43 -14.85
N LEU A 29 3.52 -6.99 -14.36
CA LEU A 29 2.22 -7.52 -14.82
C LEU A 29 1.77 -6.90 -16.13
N TYR A 30 1.76 -5.57 -16.18
CA TYR A 30 1.31 -4.78 -17.31
C TYR A 30 2.07 -3.45 -17.34
N PRO A 31 2.28 -2.84 -18.53
CA PRO A 31 2.82 -1.50 -18.61
C PRO A 31 1.98 -0.53 -17.78
N GLY A 32 2.62 0.18 -16.84
CA GLY A 32 1.95 1.11 -15.95
C GLY A 32 1.40 0.51 -14.65
N ALA A 33 1.47 -0.81 -14.46
CA ALA A 33 1.05 -1.42 -13.21
C ALA A 33 2.05 -1.15 -12.07
N HIS A 34 1.55 -0.92 -10.87
CA HIS A 34 2.36 -0.67 -9.67
C HIS A 34 1.63 -1.13 -8.40
N LEU A 35 2.30 -1.05 -7.25
CA LEU A 35 1.60 -1.24 -5.96
C LEU A 35 0.51 -0.15 -5.80
N PHE A 36 -0.59 -0.51 -5.16
CA PHE A 36 -1.76 0.36 -5.03
C PHE A 36 -1.48 1.67 -4.27
N ASP A 37 -1.76 2.80 -4.92
CA ASP A 37 -1.91 4.11 -4.34
C ASP A 37 -3.31 4.22 -3.70
N ILE A 38 -3.47 5.09 -2.70
CA ILE A 38 -4.77 5.32 -2.06
C ILE A 38 -4.99 6.82 -1.90
N LYS A 39 -5.67 7.45 -2.86
CA LYS A 39 -5.92 8.89 -2.90
C LYS A 39 -7.20 9.30 -2.17
N SER A 40 -8.10 8.36 -1.85
CA SER A 40 -9.36 8.65 -1.14
C SER A 40 -9.91 7.47 -0.34
N GLU A 41 -10.87 7.76 0.54
CA GLU A 41 -11.65 6.71 1.23
C GLU A 41 -12.45 5.85 0.23
N GLU A 42 -13.07 6.49 -0.77
CA GLU A 42 -13.82 5.79 -1.82
C GLU A 42 -12.97 4.75 -2.53
N GLU A 43 -11.73 5.11 -2.90
CA GLU A 43 -10.77 4.22 -3.54
C GLU A 43 -10.36 3.05 -2.63
N GLN A 44 -10.06 3.33 -1.36
CA GLN A 44 -9.74 2.27 -0.40
C GLN A 44 -10.90 1.29 -0.22
N LEU A 45 -12.13 1.81 -0.10
CA LEU A 45 -13.34 1.01 0.08
C LEU A 45 -13.69 0.20 -1.18
N ALA A 46 -13.49 0.77 -2.37
CA ALA A 46 -13.78 0.14 -3.65
C ALA A 46 -13.02 -1.18 -3.83
N CYS A 47 -11.79 -1.26 -3.31
CA CYS A 47 -10.97 -2.45 -3.44
C CYS A 47 -11.06 -3.42 -2.24
N LEU A 48 -11.78 -3.07 -1.16
CA LEU A 48 -12.02 -3.97 -0.01
C LEU A 48 -12.52 -5.37 -0.37
N PRO A 49 -13.47 -5.56 -1.31
CA PRO A 49 -13.96 -6.90 -1.65
C PRO A 49 -12.86 -7.81 -2.22
N LEU A 50 -11.84 -7.25 -2.85
CA LEU A 50 -10.71 -7.98 -3.43
C LEU A 50 -9.69 -8.39 -2.37
N PHE A 51 -9.69 -7.68 -1.25
CA PHE A 51 -8.71 -7.79 -0.19
C PHE A 51 -9.16 -8.72 0.92
N ASP A 52 -10.46 -8.98 1.04
CA ASP A 52 -10.99 -9.62 2.24
C ASP A 52 -10.38 -11.01 2.53
N SER A 53 -9.84 -11.69 1.52
CA SER A 53 -9.15 -12.98 1.72
C SER A 53 -7.71 -12.87 2.26
N PHE A 54 -7.13 -11.67 2.34
CA PHE A 54 -5.72 -11.46 2.69
C PHE A 54 -5.57 -10.72 4.02
N PRO A 55 -4.70 -11.20 4.93
CA PRO A 55 -4.56 -10.60 6.25
C PRO A 55 -3.86 -9.24 6.20
N GLU A 56 -2.91 -9.06 5.27
CA GLU A 56 -2.06 -7.88 5.17
C GLU A 56 -1.70 -7.60 3.70
N LEU A 57 -1.73 -6.33 3.31
CA LEU A 57 -1.54 -5.91 1.91
C LEU A 57 -0.58 -4.72 1.81
N TRP A 58 0.37 -4.77 0.89
CA TRP A 58 1.24 -3.63 0.61
C TRP A 58 0.51 -2.53 -0.17
N THR A 59 0.84 -1.28 0.14
CA THR A 59 0.54 -0.11 -0.70
C THR A 59 1.85 0.42 -1.29
N SER A 60 1.78 1.32 -2.27
CA SER A 60 2.96 2.01 -2.80
C SER A 60 3.48 3.14 -1.89
N ALA A 61 2.76 3.50 -0.82
CA ALA A 61 3.17 4.58 0.08
C ALA A 61 4.48 4.22 0.80
N LYS A 62 5.43 5.15 0.71
CA LYS A 62 6.76 5.02 1.30
C LYS A 62 7.23 6.33 1.93
N ARG A 63 7.91 6.23 3.06
CA ARG A 63 8.62 7.33 3.69
C ARG A 63 10.00 7.50 3.02
N PRO A 64 10.39 8.73 2.59
CA PRO A 64 11.71 8.98 2.04
C PRO A 64 12.81 8.75 3.08
N VAL A 65 13.96 8.21 2.65
CA VAL A 65 15.12 8.05 3.54
C VAL A 65 15.67 9.44 3.87
N GLY A 66 15.72 9.78 5.16
CA GLY A 66 16.18 11.09 5.62
C GLY A 66 15.15 12.23 5.46
N GLY A 67 13.93 11.91 5.02
CA GLY A 67 12.81 12.86 5.01
C GLY A 67 12.19 13.05 6.40
N ASP A 68 11.22 13.96 6.48
CA ASP A 68 10.41 14.12 7.70
C ASP A 68 9.72 12.79 8.03
N ARG A 69 9.69 12.45 9.33
CA ARG A 69 9.11 11.19 9.83
C ARG A 69 7.60 11.13 9.62
N GLU A 70 6.96 12.26 9.37
CA GLU A 70 5.51 12.33 9.18
C GLU A 70 5.08 12.30 7.71
N GLU A 71 6.03 12.34 6.77
CA GLU A 71 5.72 12.45 5.34
C GLU A 71 5.89 11.14 4.59
N PHE A 72 4.84 10.76 3.86
CA PHE A 72 4.81 9.62 2.97
C PHE A 72 4.54 10.10 1.55
N TYR A 73 5.06 9.36 0.59
CA TYR A 73 4.92 9.63 -0.83
C TYR A 73 4.50 8.36 -1.54
N TRP A 74 3.67 8.52 -2.56
CA TRP A 74 3.34 7.47 -3.50
C TRP A 74 4.53 7.28 -4.43
N ILE A 75 5.21 6.13 -4.35
CA ILE A 75 6.49 5.96 -5.04
C ILE A 75 6.37 6.04 -6.57
N ASN A 76 5.18 5.73 -7.11
CA ASN A 76 4.96 5.68 -8.54
C ASN A 76 4.76 7.09 -9.14
N SER A 77 3.92 7.91 -8.50
CA SER A 77 3.61 9.27 -8.92
C SER A 77 4.58 10.33 -8.37
N GLY A 78 5.29 10.01 -7.27
CA GLY A 78 6.10 10.97 -6.52
C GLY A 78 5.27 11.98 -5.73
N GLU A 79 3.94 11.84 -5.74
CA GLU A 79 3.03 12.73 -5.03
C GLU A 79 3.08 12.49 -3.53
N ARG A 80 2.99 13.58 -2.77
CA ARG A 80 2.82 13.51 -1.32
C ARG A 80 1.48 12.83 -0.98
N VAL A 81 1.49 11.95 0.00
CA VAL A 81 0.27 11.36 0.56
C VAL A 81 -0.55 12.45 1.23
N THR A 82 -1.81 12.60 0.81
CA THR A 82 -2.76 13.61 1.31
C THR A 82 -3.95 12.98 2.05
N TYR A 83 -4.37 11.79 1.61
CA TYR A 83 -5.33 10.96 2.31
C TYR A 83 -4.61 9.88 3.12
N THR A 84 -5.07 9.62 4.34
CA THR A 84 -4.54 8.56 5.20
C THR A 84 -5.66 7.93 6.01
N ASN A 85 -5.60 6.63 6.24
CA ASN A 85 -6.51 5.91 7.13
C ASN A 85 -5.72 5.09 8.16
N TRP A 86 -4.86 5.78 8.92
CA TRP A 86 -3.97 5.16 9.90
C TRP A 86 -4.73 4.34 10.94
N GLY A 87 -4.19 3.16 11.23
CA GLY A 87 -4.67 2.33 12.32
C GLY A 87 -4.39 2.96 13.68
N PRO A 88 -4.96 2.40 14.76
CA PRO A 88 -4.71 2.90 16.10
C PRO A 88 -3.22 2.92 16.43
N LYS A 89 -2.71 4.10 16.82
CA LYS A 89 -1.31 4.37 17.20
C LYS A 89 -0.30 4.34 16.04
N GLU A 90 -0.77 4.43 14.80
CA GLU A 90 0.06 4.54 13.61
C GLU A 90 -0.02 5.98 13.01
N PRO A 91 1.02 6.47 12.31
CA PRO A 91 2.33 5.84 12.19
C PRO A 91 3.11 5.93 13.52
N ARG A 92 3.88 4.90 13.85
CA ARG A 92 4.67 4.89 15.09
C ARG A 92 5.83 5.90 15.02
N PRO A 93 5.95 6.80 16.00
CA PRO A 93 7.12 7.68 16.10
C PRO A 93 8.40 6.87 16.36
N GLY A 94 9.43 7.06 15.54
CA GLY A 94 10.80 6.58 15.85
C GLY A 94 11.17 5.17 15.39
N THR A 95 10.34 4.51 14.59
CA THR A 95 10.67 3.24 13.93
C THR A 95 11.59 3.49 12.73
N SER A 96 12.91 3.57 12.96
CA SER A 96 13.93 3.80 11.91
C SER A 96 13.96 2.77 10.76
N ARG A 97 13.15 1.70 10.86
CA ARG A 97 13.03 0.62 9.86
C ARG A 97 11.64 0.51 9.21
N SER A 98 10.64 1.25 9.69
CA SER A 98 9.29 1.21 9.12
C SER A 98 9.10 2.36 8.14
N ASN A 99 9.39 2.11 6.86
CA ASN A 99 9.28 3.11 5.81
C ASN A 99 8.21 2.77 4.77
N CYS A 100 7.54 1.63 4.88
CA CYS A 100 6.54 1.19 3.91
C CYS A 100 5.18 1.06 4.57
N VAL A 101 4.10 1.22 3.82
CA VAL A 101 2.75 1.16 4.38
C VAL A 101 2.05 -0.11 3.92
N ARG A 102 1.49 -0.84 4.89
CA ARG A 102 0.58 -1.96 4.65
C ARG A 102 -0.81 -1.69 5.23
N LEU A 103 -1.81 -2.37 4.69
CA LEU A 103 -3.17 -2.44 5.24
C LEU A 103 -3.29 -3.72 6.08
N LYS A 104 -4.00 -3.67 7.21
CA LYS A 104 -4.21 -4.84 8.09
C LYS A 104 -5.68 -5.21 8.22
N LYS A 105 -6.06 -6.45 7.86
CA LYS A 105 -7.43 -6.95 8.05
C LYS A 105 -7.89 -6.86 9.51
N ALA A 106 -7.00 -7.16 10.45
CA ALA A 106 -7.27 -7.13 11.89
C ALA A 106 -7.79 -5.77 12.40
N THR A 107 -7.46 -4.68 11.69
CA THR A 107 -7.90 -3.31 12.00
C THR A 107 -8.78 -2.74 10.89
N ARG A 108 -9.56 -3.59 10.21
CA ARG A 108 -10.45 -3.23 9.09
C ARG A 108 -9.73 -2.53 7.93
N TYR A 109 -8.56 -3.04 7.57
CA TYR A 109 -7.69 -2.52 6.51
C TYR A 109 -7.24 -1.07 6.71
N THR A 110 -7.15 -0.62 7.96
CA THR A 110 -6.42 0.62 8.28
C THR A 110 -4.91 0.45 8.09
N TRP A 111 -4.22 1.57 7.91
CA TRP A 111 -2.82 1.64 7.50
C TRP A 111 -1.87 1.41 8.67
N ASP A 112 -0.71 0.86 8.36
CA ASP A 112 0.34 0.48 9.30
C ASP A 112 1.70 0.79 8.68
N ASP A 113 2.52 1.63 9.32
CA ASP A 113 3.90 1.79 8.90
C ASP A 113 4.71 0.56 9.33
N HIS A 114 5.26 -0.13 8.35
CA HIS A 114 5.83 -1.44 8.54
C HIS A 114 7.21 -1.58 7.91
N ASN A 115 7.95 -2.56 8.41
CA ASN A 115 9.26 -2.89 7.87
C ASN A 115 9.12 -3.36 6.41
N CYS A 116 9.71 -2.61 5.48
CA CYS A 116 9.69 -2.90 4.05
C CYS A 116 10.23 -4.31 3.70
N MET A 117 11.05 -4.89 4.57
CA MET A 117 11.65 -6.22 4.40
C MET A 117 10.76 -7.36 4.93
N ASP A 118 9.60 -7.09 5.53
CA ASP A 118 8.68 -8.16 5.95
C ASP A 118 8.16 -8.91 4.72
N ASN A 119 8.49 -10.19 4.63
CA ASN A 119 8.18 -11.06 3.51
C ASN A 119 6.91 -11.90 3.72
N ARG A 120 5.98 -11.43 4.55
CA ARG A 120 4.71 -12.14 4.84
C ARG A 120 3.48 -11.40 4.34
N VAL A 121 3.67 -10.25 3.70
CA VAL A 121 2.59 -9.37 3.24
C VAL A 121 2.25 -9.68 1.78
N THR A 122 1.00 -9.44 1.38
CA THR A 122 0.53 -9.65 -0.01
C THR A 122 0.72 -8.39 -0.83
N ALA A 123 1.26 -8.51 -2.04
CA ALA A 123 1.29 -7.43 -3.03
C ALA A 123 -0.10 -7.18 -3.60
N LEU A 124 -0.51 -5.93 -3.49
CA LEU A 124 -1.72 -5.40 -4.06
C LEU A 124 -1.34 -4.42 -5.16
N CYS A 125 -1.69 -4.78 -6.39
CA CYS A 125 -1.35 -4.02 -7.58
C CYS A 125 -2.55 -3.25 -8.11
N GLU A 126 -2.29 -2.15 -8.82
CA GLU A 126 -3.25 -1.43 -9.66
C GLU A 126 -2.64 -1.10 -11.02
N TRP A 127 -3.49 -0.74 -12.00
CA TRP A 127 -3.13 -0.21 -13.32
C TRP A 127 -4.30 0.53 -13.97
#